data_AF-A0A2V7KNQ4-F1
#
_entry.id   AF-A0A2V7KNQ4-F1
#
_cell.length_a   1.000
_cell.length_b   1.000
_cell.length_c   1.000
_cell.angle_alpha   90.00
_cell.angle_beta   90.00
_cell.angle_gamma   90.00
#
_symmetry.space_group_name_H-M   'P 1'
#
loop_
_entity.id
_entity.type
_entity.pdbx_description
1 polymer ?
#
loop_
_entity_poly.entity_id
_entity_poly.type
_entity_poly.pdbx_seq_one_letter_code
_entity_poly.pdbx_strand_id
1 'polypeptide(L)'
;MTCWPGALSAQLQGTARAVAFGVAVRTATVNQTTPSAVLPADGSLAQDQASDVLVASFVTAHDAFATATGADDGTQSDAVSSATLGVVNILNGLITADGVVAMASSTVGNSNAEGSSLANLVVNGVQMDDPAPNTRVVLPGTGYAVLNEQIPTTRGITVNMIHVVLQQPILDLFGGVTGYQTTGEIIVGSASTGVN
;
A
#
# COMPACT_ATOMS: atom_id res chain seq x y z
N MET A 1 47.72 14.87 -32.90
CA MET A 1 47.33 13.82 -31.95
C MET A 1 45.86 14.06 -31.66
N THR A 2 45.00 13.18 -32.16
CA THR A 2 43.57 13.34 -32.38
C THR A 2 42.77 13.30 -31.07
N CYS A 3 41.76 14.17 -30.95
CA CYS A 3 40.70 14.05 -29.95
C CYS A 3 39.73 12.91 -30.32
N TRP A 4 39.25 12.17 -29.34
CA TRP A 4 38.05 11.34 -29.48
C TRP A 4 37.24 11.41 -28.17
N PRO A 5 35.97 11.87 -28.21
CA PRO A 5 35.05 11.82 -27.07
C PRO A 5 34.41 10.42 -26.94
N GLY A 6 34.53 9.80 -25.78
CA GLY A 6 33.92 8.50 -25.46
C GLY A 6 32.80 8.66 -24.44
N ALA A 7 31.60 8.88 -24.97
CA ALA A 7 30.27 8.78 -24.37
C ALA A 7 30.16 8.68 -22.83
N LEU A 8 29.74 9.79 -22.23
CA LEU A 8 28.86 9.78 -21.07
C LEU A 8 27.54 9.09 -21.52
N SER A 9 27.50 7.76 -21.53
CA SER A 9 26.23 7.05 -21.54
C SER A 9 25.69 7.22 -20.14
N ALA A 10 24.98 8.32 -19.92
CA ALA A 10 24.03 8.44 -18.85
C ALA A 10 23.05 7.28 -19.06
N GLN A 11 23.32 6.19 -18.36
CA GLN A 11 22.47 5.02 -18.32
C GLN A 11 21.22 5.47 -17.57
N LEU A 12 20.27 6.06 -18.30
CA LEU A 12 18.88 6.13 -17.90
C LEU A 12 18.33 4.70 -18.00
N GLN A 13 18.91 3.79 -17.22
CA GLN A 13 18.32 2.49 -16.89
C GLN A 13 17.16 2.80 -15.96
N GLY A 14 15.94 2.47 -16.37
CA GLY A 14 14.83 2.44 -15.44
C GLY A 14 15.12 1.36 -14.41
N THR A 15 15.60 1.77 -13.25
CA THR A 15 15.94 0.88 -12.16
C THR A 15 14.68 0.22 -11.60
N ALA A 16 14.81 -1.02 -11.13
CA ALA A 16 13.83 -1.66 -10.25
C ALA A 16 13.37 -0.69 -9.14
N ARG A 17 12.09 -0.77 -8.78
CA ARG A 17 11.44 0.07 -7.77
C ARG A 17 10.60 -0.81 -6.87
N ALA A 18 10.79 -0.69 -5.57
CA ALA A 18 9.95 -1.35 -4.59
C ALA A 18 9.73 -0.40 -3.40
N VAL A 19 8.49 -0.32 -2.93
CA VAL A 19 8.11 0.44 -1.74
C VAL A 19 7.10 -0.38 -0.96
N ALA A 20 7.26 -0.47 0.35
CA ALA A 20 6.24 -1.04 1.23
C ALA A 20 6.07 -0.18 2.47
N PHE A 21 4.86 -0.16 3.01
CA PHE A 21 4.60 0.44 4.32
C PHE A 21 3.47 -0.28 5.06
N GLY A 22 3.56 -0.26 6.39
CA GLY A 22 2.55 -0.90 7.24
C GLY A 22 1.25 -0.11 7.29
N VAL A 23 1.30 1.14 7.74
CA VAL A 23 0.14 2.02 7.88
C VAL A 23 0.44 3.37 7.26
N ALA A 24 -0.49 3.92 6.49
CA ALA A 24 -0.52 5.33 6.11
C ALA A 24 -1.88 5.94 6.44
N VAL A 25 -1.88 7.11 7.09
CA VAL A 25 -3.08 7.90 7.34
C VAL A 25 -2.85 9.30 6.77
N ARG A 26 -3.73 9.72 5.88
CA ARG A 26 -3.67 11.02 5.20
C ARG A 26 -5.03 11.69 5.29
N THR A 27 -5.14 12.67 6.16
CA THR A 27 -6.33 13.49 6.38
C THR A 27 -5.91 14.96 6.45
N ALA A 28 -6.87 15.87 6.65
CA ALA A 28 -6.56 17.29 6.85
C ALA A 28 -5.69 17.56 8.09
N THR A 29 -5.68 16.67 9.09
CA THR A 29 -4.98 16.89 10.38
C THR A 29 -3.84 15.90 10.62
N VAL A 30 -3.80 14.78 9.91
CA VAL A 30 -2.79 13.72 10.09
C VAL A 30 -2.21 13.35 8.74
N ASN A 31 -0.88 13.32 8.64
CA ASN A 31 -0.16 12.81 7.48
C ASN A 31 1.04 11.98 7.97
N GLN A 32 0.83 10.69 8.16
CA GLN A 32 1.83 9.78 8.74
C GLN A 32 1.89 8.49 7.95
N THR A 33 3.08 7.92 7.82
CA THR A 33 3.32 6.60 7.22
C THR A 33 4.39 5.87 8.02
N THR A 34 4.12 4.64 8.46
CA THR A 34 5.03 3.85 9.30
C THR A 34 4.60 2.38 9.40
N PRO A 35 5.53 1.43 9.58
CA PRO A 35 6.92 1.50 9.11
C PRO A 35 6.97 1.66 7.58
N SER A 36 8.11 2.06 7.01
CA SER A 36 8.27 2.27 5.57
C SER A 36 9.62 1.78 5.05
N ALA A 37 9.60 0.91 4.04
CA ALA A 37 10.77 0.43 3.31
C ALA A 37 10.73 0.91 1.86
N VAL A 38 11.86 1.43 1.38
CA VAL A 38 12.02 1.90 0.00
C VAL A 38 13.30 1.29 -0.56
N LEU A 39 13.18 0.63 -1.71
CA LEU A 39 14.31 0.01 -2.41
C LEU A 39 15.43 1.02 -2.64
N PRO A 40 16.64 0.79 -2.09
CA PRO A 40 17.78 1.63 -2.36
C PRO A 40 18.27 1.42 -3.81
N ALA A 41 18.94 2.41 -4.37
CA ALA A 41 19.39 2.39 -5.76
C ALA A 41 20.43 1.29 -6.08
N ASP A 42 21.06 0.72 -5.05
CA ASP A 42 22.01 -0.39 -5.19
C ASP A 42 21.34 -1.78 -5.21
N GLY A 43 20.00 -1.85 -5.12
CA GLY A 43 19.22 -3.09 -5.11
C GLY A 43 19.25 -3.84 -3.77
N SER A 44 19.94 -3.31 -2.75
CA SER A 44 20.01 -3.95 -1.44
C SER A 44 18.64 -4.01 -0.75
N LEU A 45 18.52 -4.89 0.25
CA LEU A 45 17.30 -4.99 1.05
C LEU A 45 17.11 -3.72 1.89
N ALA A 46 15.99 -3.04 1.69
CA ALA A 46 15.46 -2.09 2.67
C ALA A 46 14.40 -2.76 3.53
N GLN A 47 14.40 -2.45 4.82
CA GLN A 47 13.42 -2.93 5.78
C GLN A 47 13.20 -1.91 6.88
N ASP A 48 11.99 -1.89 7.42
CA ASP A 48 11.62 -1.10 8.59
C ASP A 48 10.55 -1.84 9.39
N GLN A 49 10.55 -1.66 10.71
CA GLN A 49 9.65 -2.39 11.61
C GLN A 49 9.22 -1.56 12.81
N ALA A 50 8.01 -1.83 13.28
CA ALA A 50 7.46 -1.26 14.50
C ALA A 50 6.63 -2.33 15.23
N SER A 51 6.98 -2.61 16.49
CA SER A 51 6.20 -3.52 17.34
C SER A 51 4.79 -2.99 17.60
N ASP A 52 4.66 -1.67 17.78
CA ASP A 52 3.39 -0.97 17.97
C ASP A 52 3.33 0.24 17.05
N VAL A 53 2.26 0.32 16.27
CA VAL A 53 1.91 1.47 15.44
C VAL A 53 0.64 2.08 15.99
N LEU A 54 0.70 3.36 16.35
CA LEU A 54 -0.46 4.17 16.73
C LEU A 54 -0.45 5.42 15.85
N VAL A 55 -1.47 5.56 14.99
CA VAL A 55 -1.66 6.76 14.17
C VAL A 55 -2.92 7.48 14.62
N ALA A 56 -2.74 8.44 15.53
CA ALA A 56 -3.81 9.17 16.21
C ALA A 56 -4.91 8.22 16.74
N SER A 57 -6.18 8.51 16.48
CA SER A 57 -7.31 7.63 16.78
C SER A 57 -7.78 6.81 15.56
N PHE A 58 -6.99 6.78 14.48
CA PHE A 58 -7.38 6.16 13.22
C PHE A 58 -6.97 4.69 13.15
N VAL A 59 -5.74 4.36 13.53
CA VAL A 59 -5.21 3.00 13.38
C VAL A 59 -4.33 2.64 14.57
N THR A 60 -4.53 1.43 15.08
CA THR A 60 -3.52 0.69 15.85
C THR A 60 -3.13 -0.57 15.09
N ALA A 61 -1.84 -0.89 15.06
CA ALA A 61 -1.35 -2.15 14.51
C ALA A 61 -0.18 -2.69 15.33
N HIS A 62 -0.04 -4.01 15.39
CA HIS A 62 1.07 -4.68 16.04
C HIS A 62 1.96 -5.40 15.03
N ASP A 63 3.23 -5.58 15.39
CA ASP A 63 4.22 -6.35 14.63
C ASP A 63 4.29 -5.96 13.15
N ALA A 64 4.27 -4.66 12.89
CA ALA A 64 4.33 -4.13 11.54
C ALA A 64 5.76 -4.25 11.01
N PHE A 65 5.92 -4.86 9.84
CA PHE A 65 7.18 -5.06 9.16
C PHE A 65 7.02 -4.78 7.67
N ALA A 66 7.89 -3.93 7.12
CA ALA A 66 7.92 -3.61 5.70
C ALA A 66 9.27 -3.98 5.11
N THR A 67 9.28 -4.56 3.91
CA THR A 67 10.49 -4.85 3.15
C THR A 67 10.38 -4.45 1.69
N ALA A 68 11.52 -4.10 1.09
CA ALA A 68 11.65 -3.79 -0.32
C ALA A 68 13.02 -4.26 -0.82
N THR A 69 13.04 -5.02 -1.92
CA THR A 69 14.26 -5.49 -2.59
C THR A 69 14.03 -5.56 -4.10
N GLY A 70 15.09 -5.65 -4.88
CA GLY A 70 15.00 -5.81 -6.32
C GLY A 70 16.37 -5.75 -6.96
N ALA A 71 16.45 -6.19 -8.20
CA ALA A 71 17.66 -6.17 -9.00
C ALA A 71 17.39 -5.69 -10.43
N ASP A 72 18.44 -5.21 -11.07
CA ASP A 72 18.46 -4.82 -12.48
C ASP A 72 19.86 -5.11 -13.03
N ASP A 73 19.94 -5.99 -14.04
CA ASP A 73 21.19 -6.34 -14.73
C ASP A 73 21.29 -5.71 -16.13
N GLY A 74 20.33 -4.85 -16.49
CA GLY A 74 20.20 -4.22 -17.81
C GLY A 74 19.44 -5.05 -18.85
N THR A 75 19.16 -6.33 -18.59
CA THR A 75 18.37 -7.22 -19.45
C THR A 75 17.15 -7.80 -18.75
N GLN A 76 17.25 -8.02 -17.45
CA GLN A 76 16.21 -8.45 -16.55
C GLN A 76 16.15 -7.47 -15.38
N SER A 77 14.95 -7.24 -14.90
CA SER A 77 14.71 -6.50 -13.67
C SER A 77 13.59 -7.17 -12.89
N ASP A 78 13.79 -7.25 -11.59
CA ASP A 78 12.84 -7.76 -10.62
C ASP A 78 12.72 -6.79 -9.44
N ALA A 79 11.53 -6.75 -8.87
CA ALA A 79 11.24 -5.98 -7.68
C ALA A 79 10.24 -6.74 -6.83
N VAL A 80 10.52 -6.80 -5.52
CA VAL A 80 9.65 -7.44 -4.53
C VAL A 80 9.49 -6.48 -3.36
N SER A 81 8.25 -6.28 -2.92
CA SER A 81 7.97 -5.56 -1.69
C SER A 81 6.89 -6.26 -0.89
N SER A 82 6.96 -6.10 0.42
CA SER A 82 5.97 -6.68 1.33
C SER A 82 5.72 -5.81 2.55
N ALA A 83 4.49 -5.84 3.03
CA ALA A 83 4.10 -5.30 4.32
C ALA A 83 3.31 -6.36 5.10
N THR A 84 3.84 -6.78 6.24
CA THR A 84 3.20 -7.73 7.14
C THR A 84 2.85 -7.01 8.44
N LEU A 85 1.63 -7.18 8.92
CA LEU A 85 1.18 -6.69 10.21
C LEU A 85 0.46 -7.82 10.93
N GLY A 86 0.57 -7.85 12.26
CA GLY A 86 -0.25 -8.70 13.12
C GLY A 86 -1.65 -8.11 13.31
N VAL A 87 -2.07 -7.98 14.57
CA VAL A 87 -3.39 -7.44 14.91
C VAL A 87 -3.50 -5.97 14.48
N VAL A 88 -4.54 -5.65 13.73
CA VAL A 88 -4.88 -4.33 13.22
C VAL A 88 -6.28 -3.94 13.69
N ASN A 89 -6.43 -2.70 14.12
CA ASN A 89 -7.72 -2.07 14.39
C ASN A 89 -7.76 -0.68 13.73
N ILE A 90 -8.79 -0.46 12.92
CA ILE A 90 -9.01 0.77 12.18
C ILE A 90 -10.33 1.39 12.64
N LEU A 91 -10.30 2.70 12.89
CA LEU A 91 -11.45 3.52 13.27
C LEU A 91 -12.22 2.92 14.47
N ASN A 92 -11.49 2.58 15.53
CA ASN A 92 -12.03 2.05 16.79
C ASN A 92 -12.87 0.78 16.62
N GLY A 93 -12.39 -0.16 15.79
CA GLY A 93 -12.98 -1.48 15.59
C GLY A 93 -13.98 -1.56 14.44
N LEU A 94 -14.13 -0.50 13.64
CA LEU A 94 -14.94 -0.56 12.42
C LEU A 94 -14.37 -1.59 11.44
N ILE A 95 -13.03 -1.70 11.38
CA ILE A 95 -12.34 -2.78 10.67
C ILE A 95 -11.28 -3.36 11.58
N THR A 96 -11.23 -4.69 11.70
CA THR A 96 -10.19 -5.41 12.42
C THR A 96 -9.67 -6.58 11.59
N ALA A 97 -8.40 -6.93 11.76
CA ALA A 97 -7.80 -8.14 11.20
C ALA A 97 -6.71 -8.62 12.16
N ASP A 98 -6.48 -9.92 12.23
CA ASP A 98 -5.43 -10.51 13.08
C ASP A 98 -4.09 -10.65 12.34
N GLY A 99 -4.13 -10.55 11.02
CA GLY A 99 -2.96 -10.58 10.17
C GLY A 99 -3.26 -9.89 8.85
N VAL A 100 -2.33 -9.07 8.40
CA VAL A 100 -2.38 -8.38 7.11
C VAL A 100 -1.06 -8.65 6.40
N VAL A 101 -1.13 -9.23 5.21
CA VAL A 101 0.05 -9.43 4.36
C VAL A 101 -0.24 -8.81 3.00
N ALA A 102 0.52 -7.78 2.65
CA ALA A 102 0.57 -7.22 1.31
C ALA A 102 1.84 -7.72 0.62
N MET A 103 1.70 -8.32 -0.55
CA MET A 103 2.82 -8.75 -1.39
C MET A 103 2.67 -8.15 -2.77
N ALA A 104 3.75 -7.58 -3.29
CA ALA A 104 3.83 -7.17 -4.69
C ALA A 104 5.14 -7.71 -5.27
N SER A 105 5.05 -8.36 -6.42
CA SER A 105 6.21 -8.80 -7.20
C SER A 105 6.06 -8.35 -8.64
N SER A 106 7.16 -7.90 -9.22
CA SER A 106 7.23 -7.53 -10.63
C SER A 106 8.52 -8.03 -11.26
N THR A 107 8.40 -8.55 -12.46
CA THR A 107 9.49 -8.88 -13.39
C THR A 107 9.13 -8.34 -14.77
N VAL A 108 10.08 -8.35 -15.71
CA VAL A 108 9.81 -7.89 -17.08
C VAL A 108 8.60 -8.63 -17.67
N GLY A 109 7.52 -7.89 -17.95
CA GLY A 109 6.29 -8.44 -18.55
C GLY A 109 5.34 -9.17 -17.59
N ASN A 110 5.61 -9.20 -16.28
CA ASN A 110 4.74 -9.85 -15.31
C ASN A 110 4.73 -9.13 -13.96
N SER A 111 3.55 -8.90 -13.39
CA SER A 111 3.38 -8.36 -12.05
C SER A 111 2.22 -9.06 -11.37
N ASN A 112 2.37 -9.40 -10.09
CA ASN A 112 1.31 -10.09 -9.34
C ASN A 112 1.35 -9.73 -7.84
N ALA A 113 0.26 -10.11 -7.16
CA ALA A 113 0.04 -9.92 -5.73
C ALA A 113 0.10 -11.24 -4.94
N GLU A 114 0.75 -12.27 -5.48
CA GLU A 114 0.76 -13.62 -4.88
C GLU A 114 1.35 -13.58 -3.46
N GLY A 115 0.66 -14.26 -2.52
CA GLY A 115 1.00 -14.24 -1.09
C GLY A 115 0.30 -13.15 -0.28
N SER A 116 -0.44 -12.23 -0.93
CA SER A 116 -1.27 -11.25 -0.22
C SER A 116 -2.45 -11.93 0.50
N SER A 117 -2.73 -11.55 1.75
CA SER A 117 -3.79 -12.16 2.55
C SER A 117 -4.27 -11.29 3.71
N LEU A 118 -5.50 -11.55 4.15
CA LEU A 118 -6.15 -10.94 5.31
C LEU A 118 -6.67 -12.06 6.21
N ALA A 119 -6.18 -12.12 7.46
CA ALA A 119 -6.58 -13.11 8.44
C ALA A 119 -7.61 -12.55 9.41
N ASN A 120 -8.69 -13.28 9.64
CA ASN A 120 -9.79 -12.94 10.55
C ASN A 120 -10.32 -11.50 10.34
N LEU A 121 -10.46 -11.10 9.08
CA LEU A 121 -10.96 -9.77 8.74
C LEU A 121 -12.43 -9.64 9.17
N VAL A 122 -12.72 -8.57 9.89
CA VAL A 122 -14.08 -8.15 10.23
C VAL A 122 -14.25 -6.71 9.78
N VAL A 123 -15.33 -6.45 9.02
CA VAL A 123 -15.70 -5.12 8.56
C VAL A 123 -17.12 -4.83 9.02
N ASN A 124 -17.28 -3.76 9.82
CA ASN A 124 -18.56 -3.36 10.38
C ASN A 124 -19.30 -4.52 11.10
N GLY A 125 -18.54 -5.33 11.85
CA GLY A 125 -19.04 -6.50 12.59
C GLY A 125 -19.32 -7.75 11.73
N VAL A 126 -19.08 -7.70 10.42
CA VAL A 126 -19.27 -8.84 9.51
C VAL A 126 -17.91 -9.46 9.19
N GLN A 127 -17.76 -10.77 9.44
CA GLN A 127 -16.57 -11.51 9.06
C GLN A 127 -16.48 -11.64 7.53
N MET A 128 -15.28 -11.42 6.99
CA MET A 128 -14.99 -11.49 5.57
C MET A 128 -13.77 -12.38 5.35
N ASP A 129 -14.00 -13.60 4.89
CA ASP A 129 -12.92 -14.53 4.57
C ASP A 129 -12.51 -14.36 3.11
N ASP A 130 -11.21 -14.15 2.88
CA ASP A 130 -10.58 -14.09 1.55
C ASP A 130 -11.29 -13.17 0.54
N PRO A 131 -11.36 -11.85 0.79
CA PRO A 131 -11.98 -10.92 -0.15
C PRO A 131 -11.26 -10.96 -1.50
N ALA A 132 -12.03 -11.14 -2.57
CA ALA A 132 -11.53 -11.08 -3.94
C ALA A 132 -10.83 -9.73 -4.21
N PRO A 133 -9.89 -9.66 -5.17
CA PRO A 133 -9.22 -8.41 -5.50
C PRO A 133 -10.19 -7.27 -5.77
N ASN A 134 -9.90 -6.08 -5.22
CA ASN A 134 -10.69 -4.86 -5.34
C ASN A 134 -12.13 -4.97 -4.77
N THR A 135 -12.33 -5.77 -3.72
CA THR A 135 -13.64 -5.89 -3.06
C THR A 135 -13.99 -4.60 -2.34
N ARG A 136 -15.05 -3.93 -2.77
CA ARG A 136 -15.51 -2.67 -2.16
C ARG A 136 -16.59 -2.92 -1.12
N VAL A 137 -16.42 -2.34 0.07
CA VAL A 137 -17.37 -2.43 1.19
C VAL A 137 -17.78 -1.05 1.65
N VAL A 138 -19.09 -0.81 1.75
CA VAL A 138 -19.62 0.47 2.26
C VAL A 138 -19.46 0.52 3.78
N LEU A 139 -19.01 1.67 4.29
CA LEU A 139 -18.87 1.95 5.71
C LEU A 139 -19.84 3.08 6.10
N PRO A 140 -21.05 2.75 6.60
CA PRO A 140 -22.06 3.74 6.90
C PRO A 140 -21.55 4.85 7.82
N GLY A 141 -21.75 6.11 7.42
CA GLY A 141 -21.32 7.28 8.18
C GLY A 141 -19.82 7.59 8.12
N THR A 142 -19.01 6.79 7.41
CA THR A 142 -17.55 6.96 7.31
C THR A 142 -17.07 7.08 5.87
N GLY A 143 -17.61 6.28 4.94
CA GLY A 143 -17.15 6.21 3.55
C GLY A 143 -17.20 4.78 3.02
N TYR A 144 -16.09 4.27 2.50
CA TYR A 144 -15.96 2.90 2.04
C TYR A 144 -14.54 2.36 2.22
N ALA A 145 -14.40 1.04 2.22
CA ALA A 145 -13.12 0.36 2.11
C ALA A 145 -13.02 -0.35 0.75
N VAL A 146 -11.81 -0.43 0.21
CA VAL A 146 -11.42 -1.35 -0.85
C VAL A 146 -10.45 -2.35 -0.21
N LEU A 147 -10.85 -3.62 -0.22
CA LEU A 147 -10.10 -4.73 0.34
C LEU A 147 -9.33 -5.41 -0.79
N ASN A 148 -8.11 -5.85 -0.49
CA ASN A 148 -7.22 -6.48 -1.47
C ASN A 148 -7.17 -5.66 -2.76
N GLU A 149 -6.99 -4.34 -2.63
CA GLU A 149 -6.94 -3.42 -3.76
C GLU A 149 -5.67 -3.69 -4.55
N GLN A 150 -5.83 -4.07 -5.82
CA GLN A 150 -4.73 -4.38 -6.73
C GLN A 150 -4.79 -3.43 -7.91
N ILE A 151 -3.75 -2.60 -8.02
CA ILE A 151 -3.62 -1.55 -9.03
C ILE A 151 -2.44 -1.93 -9.93
N PRO A 152 -2.67 -2.73 -10.99
CA PRO A 152 -1.64 -3.04 -11.96
C PRO A 152 -1.31 -1.81 -12.80
N THR A 153 -0.04 -1.69 -13.16
CA THR A 153 0.47 -0.74 -14.13
C THR A 153 1.18 -1.51 -15.24
N THR A 154 1.57 -0.83 -16.32
CA THR A 154 2.34 -1.47 -17.40
C THR A 154 3.62 -2.16 -16.93
N ARG A 155 4.16 -1.74 -15.79
CA ARG A 155 5.51 -2.08 -15.33
C ARG A 155 5.55 -2.64 -13.92
N GLY A 156 4.40 -2.84 -13.29
CA GLY A 156 4.36 -2.95 -11.85
C GLY A 156 2.96 -3.20 -11.30
N ILE A 157 2.88 -3.30 -9.99
CA ILE A 157 1.61 -3.43 -9.26
C ILE A 157 1.74 -2.76 -7.90
N THR A 158 0.67 -2.09 -7.47
CA THR A 158 0.47 -1.69 -6.09
C THR A 158 -0.66 -2.52 -5.49
N VAL A 159 -0.43 -3.02 -4.27
CA VAL A 159 -1.36 -3.81 -3.49
C VAL A 159 -1.59 -3.11 -2.16
N ASN A 160 -2.84 -2.72 -1.89
CA ASN A 160 -3.27 -2.20 -0.60
C ASN A 160 -4.27 -3.19 0.00
N MET A 161 -3.95 -3.81 1.13
CA MET A 161 -4.81 -4.85 1.69
C MET A 161 -6.10 -4.26 2.27
N ILE A 162 -6.00 -3.13 2.97
CA ILE A 162 -7.16 -2.38 3.44
C ILE A 162 -6.96 -0.91 3.08
N HIS A 163 -7.73 -0.42 2.11
CA HIS A 163 -7.76 1.00 1.75
C HIS A 163 -9.12 1.60 2.11
N VAL A 164 -9.16 2.38 3.19
CA VAL A 164 -10.35 3.13 3.61
C VAL A 164 -10.32 4.52 3.02
N VAL A 165 -11.37 4.87 2.30
CA VAL A 165 -11.62 6.22 1.80
C VAL A 165 -12.63 6.88 2.71
N LEU A 166 -12.19 7.91 3.43
CA LEU A 166 -13.03 8.69 4.34
C LEU A 166 -13.83 9.71 3.53
N GLN A 167 -15.13 9.75 3.75
CA GLN A 167 -16.04 10.63 3.05
C GLN A 167 -16.99 11.34 4.00
N GLN A 168 -17.33 12.58 3.65
CA GLN A 168 -18.38 13.34 4.32
C GLN A 168 -19.49 13.69 3.32
N PRO A 169 -20.76 13.68 3.76
CA PRO A 169 -21.85 14.12 2.90
C PRO A 169 -21.71 15.62 2.60
N ILE A 170 -22.04 15.98 1.37
CA ILE A 170 -22.24 17.37 0.95
C ILE A 170 -23.72 17.66 1.14
N LEU A 171 -24.03 18.60 2.04
CA LEU A 171 -25.41 18.98 2.37
C LEU A 171 -25.84 20.19 1.54
N ASP A 172 -27.07 20.16 1.02
CA ASP A 172 -27.73 21.34 0.49
C ASP A 172 -28.25 22.27 1.61
N LEU A 173 -28.87 23.38 1.21
CA LEU A 173 -29.43 24.38 2.13
C LEU A 173 -30.55 23.82 3.04
N PHE A 174 -31.19 22.71 2.65
CA PHE A 174 -32.26 22.04 3.39
C PHE A 174 -31.78 20.78 4.14
N GLY A 175 -30.46 20.51 4.15
CA GLY A 175 -29.87 19.34 4.80
C GLY A 175 -29.96 18.04 3.99
N GLY A 176 -30.36 18.11 2.72
CA GLY A 176 -30.34 16.98 1.80
C GLY A 176 -28.91 16.62 1.37
N VAL A 177 -28.61 15.32 1.27
CA VAL A 177 -27.31 14.85 0.77
C VAL A 177 -27.31 14.94 -0.75
N THR A 178 -26.44 15.79 -1.30
CA THR A 178 -26.28 16.00 -2.76
C THR A 178 -25.07 15.27 -3.35
N GLY A 179 -24.19 14.76 -2.48
CA GLY A 179 -23.00 14.01 -2.87
C GLY A 179 -22.12 13.70 -1.67
N TYR A 180 -20.93 13.20 -1.96
CA TYR A 180 -19.90 12.91 -0.97
C TYR A 180 -18.57 13.52 -1.41
N GLN A 181 -17.85 14.09 -0.46
CA GLN A 181 -16.48 14.57 -0.65
C GLN A 181 -15.51 13.68 0.11
N THR A 182 -14.40 13.30 -0.53
CA THR A 182 -13.31 12.58 0.14
C THR A 182 -12.55 13.54 1.05
N THR A 183 -12.40 13.16 2.32
CA THR A 183 -11.74 13.97 3.35
C THR A 183 -10.40 13.40 3.81
N GLY A 184 -10.10 12.16 3.41
CA GLY A 184 -8.84 11.51 3.67
C GLY A 184 -8.87 10.03 3.31
N GLU A 185 -7.75 9.38 3.55
CA GLU A 185 -7.56 7.95 3.35
C GLU A 185 -6.75 7.33 4.49
N ILE A 186 -7.00 6.04 4.70
CA ILE A 186 -6.24 5.17 5.58
C ILE A 186 -5.87 3.94 4.76
N ILE A 187 -4.59 3.61 4.69
CA ILE A 187 -4.09 2.43 4.00
C ILE A 187 -3.36 1.57 5.03
N VAL A 188 -3.72 0.29 5.10
CA VAL A 188 -3.03 -0.71 5.93
C VAL A 188 -2.58 -1.87 5.07
N GLY A 189 -1.29 -2.22 5.20
CA GLY A 189 -0.60 -3.20 4.38
C GLY A 189 -0.49 -2.73 2.94
N SER A 190 0.57 -2.00 2.60
CA SER A 190 0.85 -1.58 1.23
C SER A 190 2.16 -2.16 0.73
N ALA A 191 2.13 -2.72 -0.47
CA ALA A 191 3.29 -3.17 -1.22
C ALA A 191 3.18 -2.67 -2.67
N SER A 192 4.22 -2.03 -3.18
CA SER A 192 4.29 -1.50 -4.53
C SER A 192 5.60 -1.90 -5.19
N THR A 193 5.54 -2.32 -6.44
CA THR A 193 6.71 -2.69 -7.25
C THR A 193 6.61 -2.14 -8.65
N GLY A 194 7.77 -1.97 -9.29
CA GLY A 194 7.86 -1.66 -10.70
C GLY A 194 9.24 -1.96 -11.27
N VAL A 195 9.29 -2.36 -12.54
CA VAL A 195 10.50 -2.77 -13.26
C VAL A 195 10.55 -2.14 -14.65
N ASN A 196 11.70 -2.20 -15.32
CA ASN A 196 11.87 -1.65 -16.67
C ASN A 196 12.06 -2.72 -17.75
#